data_AF-A0A2N2GTI4-F1
#
_entry.id   AF-A0A2N2GTI4-F1
#
_cell.length_a   1.000
_cell.length_b   1.000
_cell.length_c   1.000
_cell.angle_alpha   90.00
_cell.angle_beta   90.00
_cell.angle_gamma   90.00
#
_symmetry.space_group_name_H-M   'P 1'
#
loop_
_entity.id
_entity.type
_entity.pdbx_description
1 polymer ?
#
loop_
_entity_poly.entity_id
_entity_poly.type
_entity_poly.pdbx_seq_one_letter_code
_entity_poly.pdbx_strand_id
1 'polypeptide(L)'
;MIALCLLFPLSCDDNNKPPCGSGSNYVPVSMRTLWTINGKRTFLGNVISFDTCLDVDATYAEITITGPENYLHTGEILCTAMEYSVSDDKCTPFPQGPYTIQVTLQDSQRQPVAQSRSVETRIYNDGNPPEVREIDFDLESFFETFTGTLWYKLLWNGANCASADPALTTVNVEIYKADETLLTNGHYSGACIPDKSLQGLPTGDYTLRVTGQDDVGVVNYCGSLDIQVGAGVTNPSWELNVTGDATACADFVL
;
A
#
# COMPACT_ATOMS: atom_id res chain seq x y z
N MET A 1 71.89 7.41 -2.83
CA MET A 1 71.09 8.63 -2.56
C MET A 1 69.64 8.33 -2.91
N ILE A 2 68.83 8.17 -1.85
CA ILE A 2 67.38 8.37 -1.67
C ILE A 2 66.48 8.25 -2.93
N ALA A 3 65.68 7.17 -2.97
CA ALA A 3 64.40 7.15 -3.68
C ALA A 3 63.28 7.15 -2.63
N LEU A 4 62.50 8.24 -2.64
CA LEU A 4 61.36 8.52 -1.78
C LEU A 4 60.14 7.72 -2.29
N CYS A 5 59.81 6.58 -1.67
CA CYS A 5 58.51 5.93 -1.89
C CYS A 5 57.50 6.54 -0.93
N LEU A 6 56.66 7.42 -1.48
CA LEU A 6 55.45 7.93 -0.87
C LEU A 6 54.50 6.77 -0.58
N LEU A 7 54.35 6.42 0.70
CA LEU A 7 53.20 5.68 1.20
C LEU A 7 52.00 6.65 1.21
N PHE A 8 51.18 6.61 0.17
CA PHE A 8 49.82 7.13 0.28
C PHE A 8 48.95 6.08 0.99
N PRO A 9 48.14 6.46 1.99
CA PRO A 9 47.12 5.57 2.52
C PRO A 9 46.11 5.30 1.40
N LEU A 10 45.88 4.01 1.11
CA LEU A 10 44.71 3.57 0.35
C LEU A 10 43.47 4.15 1.05
N SER A 11 42.87 5.15 0.42
CA SER A 11 41.59 5.72 0.84
C SER A 11 40.54 4.62 0.81
N CYS A 12 39.84 4.44 1.92
CA CYS A 12 38.58 3.72 1.93
C CYS A 12 37.60 4.45 1.00
N ASP A 13 36.92 3.72 0.13
CA ASP A 13 35.71 4.21 -0.55
C ASP A 13 34.62 4.47 0.51
N ASP A 14 33.79 5.49 0.30
CA ASP A 14 32.91 6.16 1.26
C ASP A 14 31.77 5.28 1.84
N ASN A 15 31.86 3.95 1.73
CA ASN A 15 30.85 3.00 2.19
C ASN A 15 31.39 1.81 3.00
N ASN A 16 32.64 1.86 3.50
CA ASN A 16 33.16 0.91 4.49
C ASN A 16 33.08 -0.60 4.07
N LYS A 17 32.93 -0.89 2.77
CA LYS A 17 32.95 -2.25 2.23
C LYS A 17 34.39 -2.60 1.80
N PRO A 18 34.94 -3.74 2.21
CA PRO A 18 36.26 -4.15 1.77
C PRO A 18 36.28 -4.29 0.24
N PRO A 19 37.29 -3.74 -0.47
CA PRO A 19 37.36 -3.86 -1.91
C PRO A 19 37.58 -5.32 -2.30
N CYS A 20 36.79 -5.83 -3.25
CA CYS A 20 37.06 -7.07 -3.96
C CYS A 20 38.38 -6.92 -4.74
N GLY A 21 39.53 -7.06 -4.07
CA GLY A 21 40.89 -7.04 -4.66
C GLY A 21 41.20 -5.82 -5.52
N SER A 22 42.11 -4.94 -5.06
CA SER A 22 42.62 -3.82 -5.84
C SER A 22 43.13 -4.28 -7.22
N GLY A 23 42.36 -4.01 -8.27
CA GLY A 23 42.69 -4.37 -9.66
C GLY A 23 41.63 -5.16 -10.42
N SER A 24 40.53 -5.57 -9.79
CA SER A 24 39.40 -6.15 -10.53
C SER A 24 38.39 -5.07 -10.92
N ASN A 25 38.03 -4.98 -12.20
CA ASN A 25 36.84 -4.25 -12.66
C ASN A 25 35.54 -4.99 -12.26
N TYR A 26 35.59 -5.75 -11.17
CA TYR A 26 34.49 -6.57 -10.71
C TYR A 26 33.49 -5.66 -10.03
N VAL A 27 32.44 -5.30 -10.77
CA VAL A 27 31.24 -4.73 -10.19
C VAL A 27 30.49 -5.91 -9.57
N PRO A 28 30.32 -5.99 -8.24
CA PRO A 28 29.57 -7.07 -7.62
C PRO A 28 28.15 -7.09 -8.20
N VAL A 29 27.74 -8.27 -8.65
CA VAL A 29 26.36 -8.56 -9.04
C VAL A 29 25.51 -8.37 -7.79
N SER A 30 24.74 -7.27 -7.73
CA SER A 30 23.78 -7.05 -6.65
C SER A 30 22.40 -7.48 -7.13
N MET A 31 21.74 -8.36 -6.38
CA MET A 31 20.29 -8.53 -6.50
C MET A 31 19.66 -7.62 -5.46
N ARG A 32 19.18 -6.48 -5.91
CA ARG A 32 18.47 -5.53 -5.06
C ARG A 32 17.00 -5.85 -5.16
N THR A 33 16.44 -6.48 -4.13
CA THR A 33 15.00 -6.68 -4.07
C THR A 33 14.38 -5.39 -3.53
N LEU A 34 13.99 -4.50 -4.44
CA LEU A 34 13.25 -3.29 -4.09
C LEU A 34 11.80 -3.65 -3.83
N TRP A 35 11.42 -3.72 -2.56
CA TRP A 35 10.03 -3.87 -2.15
C TRP A 35 9.38 -2.49 -2.15
N THR A 36 9.07 -1.95 -3.33
CA THR A 36 8.04 -0.92 -3.36
C THR A 36 6.71 -1.58 -3.07
N ILE A 37 6.44 -1.91 -1.81
CA ILE A 37 5.07 -2.19 -1.39
C ILE A 37 4.27 -0.94 -1.79
N ASN A 38 3.48 -1.06 -2.87
CA ASN A 38 2.71 0.01 -3.52
C ASN A 38 3.48 1.09 -4.30
N GLY A 39 4.52 0.74 -5.07
CA GLY A 39 5.32 1.72 -5.83
C GLY A 39 4.56 2.56 -6.85
N LYS A 40 3.44 2.05 -7.39
CA LYS A 40 2.56 2.79 -8.30
C LYS A 40 1.10 2.33 -8.17
N ARG A 41 0.50 2.54 -7.01
CA ARG A 41 -0.95 2.44 -6.89
C ARG A 41 -1.59 3.78 -7.28
N THR A 42 -1.89 3.92 -8.57
CA THR A 42 -2.77 4.98 -9.07
C THR A 42 -4.20 4.43 -9.10
N PHE A 43 -5.02 4.81 -8.13
CA PHE A 43 -6.44 4.43 -8.08
C PHE A 43 -7.30 5.63 -8.42
N LEU A 44 -8.06 5.53 -9.52
CA LEU A 44 -8.86 6.62 -10.11
C LEU A 44 -8.09 7.94 -10.32
N GLY A 45 -6.80 7.84 -10.63
CA GLY A 45 -5.94 9.01 -10.88
C GLY A 45 -5.25 9.58 -9.64
N ASN A 46 -5.54 9.07 -8.44
CA ASN A 46 -4.86 9.47 -7.20
C ASN A 46 -3.75 8.47 -6.85
N VAL A 47 -2.57 8.99 -6.52
CA VAL A 47 -1.47 8.19 -6.00
C VAL A 47 -1.74 7.93 -4.52
N ILE A 48 -1.97 6.68 -4.16
CA ILE A 48 -1.97 6.26 -2.76
C ILE A 48 -0.49 6.01 -2.42
N SER A 49 0.16 6.99 -1.80
CA SER A 49 1.51 6.83 -1.27
C SER A 49 1.42 6.68 0.25
N PHE A 50 2.23 5.77 0.79
CA PHE A 50 2.54 5.52 2.21
C PHE A 50 1.94 4.28 2.89
N ASP A 51 1.42 3.30 2.15
CA ASP A 51 1.05 2.02 2.78
C ASP A 51 2.27 1.08 2.82
N THR A 52 2.74 0.78 4.03
CA THR A 52 3.78 -0.24 4.25
C THR A 52 3.12 -1.54 4.71
N CYS A 53 3.89 -2.63 4.87
CA CYS A 53 3.31 -3.81 5.52
C CYS A 53 2.91 -3.59 7.00
N LEU A 54 3.17 -2.41 7.60
CA LEU A 54 2.60 -2.03 8.89
C LEU A 54 1.07 -1.96 8.88
N ASP A 55 0.48 -1.64 7.73
CA ASP A 55 -0.98 -1.45 7.59
C ASP A 55 -1.77 -2.77 7.57
N VAL A 56 -1.05 -3.90 7.66
CA VAL A 56 -1.58 -5.26 7.79
C VAL A 56 -1.04 -5.98 9.02
N ASP A 57 -0.69 -5.24 10.06
CA ASP A 57 -0.12 -5.78 11.30
C ASP A 57 1.21 -6.54 11.10
N ALA A 58 1.89 -6.38 9.97
CA ALA A 58 3.23 -6.91 9.78
C ALA A 58 4.27 -5.93 10.33
N THR A 59 5.27 -6.45 11.04
CA THR A 59 6.45 -5.68 11.48
C THR A 59 7.67 -6.00 10.61
N TYR A 60 7.75 -7.25 10.13
CA TYR A 60 8.87 -7.75 9.34
C TYR A 60 8.39 -8.41 8.05
N ALA A 61 9.26 -8.47 7.06
CA ALA A 61 9.14 -9.33 5.91
C ALA A 61 10.33 -10.30 5.89
N GLU A 62 10.03 -11.60 5.94
CA GLU A 62 11.00 -12.68 5.75
C GLU A 62 11.13 -12.97 4.26
N ILE A 63 12.37 -13.01 3.76
CA ILE A 63 12.70 -13.21 2.36
C ILE A 63 13.51 -14.48 2.20
N THR A 64 13.05 -15.37 1.34
CA THR A 64 13.77 -16.57 0.93
C THR A 64 14.03 -16.52 -0.57
N ILE A 65 15.29 -16.58 -0.96
CA ILE A 65 15.73 -16.63 -2.35
C ILE A 65 16.32 -18.02 -2.59
N THR A 66 15.71 -18.77 -3.50
CA THR A 66 16.24 -20.06 -3.98
C THR A 66 16.65 -19.93 -5.44
N GLY A 67 17.73 -20.60 -5.82
CA GLY A 67 18.28 -20.49 -7.16
C GLY A 67 19.03 -21.74 -7.62
N PRO A 68 19.75 -21.62 -8.75
CA PRO A 68 20.55 -22.71 -9.30
C PRO A 68 21.65 -23.14 -8.33
N GLU A 69 22.21 -24.32 -8.55
CA GLU A 69 23.36 -24.82 -7.77
C GLU A 69 23.11 -24.91 -6.26
N ASN A 70 21.85 -25.07 -5.86
CA ASN A 70 21.39 -25.02 -4.46
C ASN A 70 21.65 -23.67 -3.78
N TYR A 71 21.66 -22.58 -4.55
CA TYR A 71 21.68 -21.24 -3.99
C TYR A 71 20.47 -21.06 -3.06
N LEU A 72 20.75 -20.70 -1.82
CA LEU A 72 19.76 -20.39 -0.81
C LEU A 72 20.24 -19.16 -0.04
N HIS A 73 19.39 -18.14 0.00
CA HIS A 73 19.58 -16.97 0.85
C HIS A 73 18.30 -16.72 1.64
N THR A 74 18.45 -16.45 2.93
CA THR A 74 17.34 -16.10 3.83
C THR A 74 17.65 -14.77 4.50
N GLY A 75 16.66 -13.88 4.54
CA GLY A 75 16.77 -12.55 5.09
C GLY A 75 15.51 -12.12 5.83
N GLU A 76 15.65 -11.09 6.67
CA GLU A 76 14.53 -10.40 7.33
C GLU A 76 14.74 -8.90 7.13
N ILE A 77 13.65 -8.17 6.90
CA ILE A 77 13.67 -6.71 6.85
C ILE A 77 12.48 -6.12 7.60
N LEU A 78 12.69 -4.95 8.21
CA LEU A 78 11.60 -4.16 8.78
C LEU A 78 10.68 -3.63 7.68
N CYS A 79 9.36 -3.68 7.92
CA CYS A 79 8.36 -3.07 7.02
C CYS A 79 8.63 -1.58 6.73
N THR A 80 9.32 -0.88 7.64
CA THR A 80 9.69 0.54 7.49
C THR A 80 10.92 0.78 6.61
N ALA A 81 11.75 -0.23 6.35
CA ALA A 81 13.00 -0.04 5.62
C ALA A 81 12.82 -0.02 4.10
N MET A 82 11.63 -0.42 3.59
CA MET A 82 11.18 -0.35 2.19
C MET A 82 12.07 -1.04 1.13
N GLU A 83 13.27 -1.51 1.47
CA GLU A 83 14.21 -2.06 0.50
C GLU A 83 15.16 -3.08 1.14
N TYR A 84 15.20 -4.29 0.57
CA TYR A 84 16.13 -5.34 0.98
C TYR A 84 17.08 -5.67 -0.16
N SER A 85 18.37 -5.40 0.04
CA SER A 85 19.39 -5.73 -0.96
C SER A 85 20.22 -6.93 -0.52
N VAL A 86 20.39 -7.89 -1.44
CA VAL A 86 21.33 -8.99 -1.29
C VAL A 86 22.47 -8.75 -2.25
N SER A 87 23.60 -8.32 -1.71
CA SER A 87 24.89 -8.41 -2.38
C SER A 87 25.64 -9.58 -1.76
N ASP A 88 26.07 -10.55 -2.57
CA ASP A 88 27.00 -11.57 -2.08
C ASP A 88 28.30 -10.86 -1.68
N ASP A 89 28.58 -10.86 -0.38
CA ASP A 89 29.78 -10.29 0.23
C ASP A 89 31.06 -11.06 -0.16
N LYS A 90 30.90 -12.23 -0.80
CA LYS A 90 31.99 -13.11 -1.22
C LYS A 90 32.55 -12.81 -2.60
N CYS A 91 32.18 -11.70 -3.23
CA CYS A 91 32.58 -11.37 -4.61
C CYS A 91 32.32 -12.53 -5.59
N THR A 92 31.30 -13.35 -5.30
CA THR A 92 30.90 -14.49 -6.13
C THR A 92 29.66 -14.04 -6.91
N PRO A 93 29.69 -14.06 -8.26
CA PRO A 93 28.52 -13.70 -9.02
C PRO A 93 27.40 -14.70 -8.73
N PHE A 94 26.17 -14.22 -8.59
CA PHE A 94 25.00 -15.08 -8.53
C PHE A 94 25.05 -16.07 -9.72
N PRO A 95 24.88 -17.38 -9.49
CA PRO A 95 24.78 -18.37 -10.57
C PRO A 95 23.80 -17.93 -11.66
N GLN A 96 24.13 -18.20 -12.92
CA GLN A 96 23.21 -17.96 -14.03
C GLN A 96 22.04 -18.95 -13.92
N GLY A 97 20.81 -18.47 -14.16
CA GLY A 97 19.62 -19.30 -14.20
C GLY A 97 18.42 -18.71 -13.47
N PRO A 98 17.36 -19.52 -13.27
CA PRO A 98 16.13 -19.07 -12.62
C PRO A 98 16.29 -18.99 -11.11
N TYR A 99 15.77 -17.93 -10.50
CA TYR A 99 15.61 -17.76 -9.06
C TYR A 99 14.15 -17.66 -8.71
N THR A 100 13.77 -18.21 -7.57
CA THR A 100 12.47 -18.00 -6.93
C THR A 100 12.69 -17.18 -5.68
N ILE A 101 11.97 -16.07 -5.57
CA ILE A 101 12.00 -15.17 -4.42
C ILE A 101 10.65 -15.28 -3.76
N GLN A 102 10.63 -15.74 -2.51
CA GLN A 102 9.46 -15.90 -1.68
C GLN A 102 9.51 -14.90 -0.53
N VAL A 103 8.38 -14.26 -0.24
CA VAL A 103 8.22 -13.43 0.96
C VAL A 103 7.05 -13.85 1.81
N THR A 104 7.27 -13.75 3.12
CA THR A 104 6.29 -13.99 4.16
C THR A 104 6.26 -12.78 5.08
N LEU A 105 5.08 -12.22 5.32
CA LEU A 105 4.89 -11.15 6.29
C LEU A 105 4.86 -11.72 7.70
N GLN A 106 5.54 -11.06 8.63
CA GLN A 106 5.62 -11.47 10.03
C GLN A 106 5.22 -10.34 10.98
N ASP A 107 4.56 -10.69 12.09
CA ASP A 107 4.17 -9.78 13.15
C ASP A 107 5.36 -9.37 14.05
N SER A 108 5.10 -8.57 15.08
CA SER A 108 6.15 -8.12 16.03
C SER A 108 6.79 -9.25 16.85
N GLN A 109 6.18 -10.43 16.85
CA GLN A 109 6.61 -11.66 17.51
C GLN A 109 7.32 -12.62 16.53
N ARG A 110 7.56 -12.20 15.28
CA ARG A 110 8.14 -13.02 14.19
C ARG A 110 7.32 -14.26 13.87
N GLN A 111 6.01 -14.17 14.02
CA GLN A 111 5.08 -15.20 13.53
C GLN A 111 4.46 -14.73 12.22
N PRO A 112 4.12 -15.65 11.29
CA PRO A 112 3.38 -15.28 10.08
C PRO A 112 2.13 -14.49 10.42
N VAL A 113 1.91 -13.36 9.75
CA VAL A 113 0.71 -12.55 9.94
C VAL A 113 -0.52 -13.40 9.65
N ALA A 114 -1.51 -13.36 10.53
CA ALA A 114 -2.73 -14.13 10.39
C ALA A 114 -3.42 -13.81 9.05
N GLN A 115 -3.92 -14.85 8.37
CA GLN A 115 -4.58 -14.74 7.05
C GLN A 115 -3.67 -14.25 5.90
N SER A 116 -2.39 -13.97 6.17
CA SER A 116 -1.41 -13.76 5.12
C SER A 116 -0.90 -15.10 4.57
N ARG A 117 -0.46 -15.10 3.32
CA ARG A 117 0.23 -16.21 2.65
C ARG A 117 1.58 -15.74 2.16
N SER A 118 2.49 -16.69 1.95
CA SER A 118 3.72 -16.37 1.23
C SER A 118 3.44 -16.07 -0.24
N VAL A 119 4.15 -15.10 -0.79
CA VAL A 119 4.07 -14.74 -2.21
C VAL A 119 5.41 -15.07 -2.84
N GLU A 120 5.38 -15.69 -4.03
CA GLU A 120 6.58 -15.99 -4.79
C GLU A 120 6.59 -15.29 -6.15
N THR A 121 7.78 -14.89 -6.59
CA THR A 121 8.03 -14.46 -7.96
C THR A 121 9.31 -15.09 -8.48
N ARG A 122 9.43 -15.16 -9.81
CA ARG A 122 10.57 -15.78 -10.48
C ARG A 122 11.29 -14.76 -11.33
N ILE A 123 12.61 -14.70 -11.17
CA ILE A 123 13.48 -13.92 -12.02
C ILE A 123 14.49 -14.83 -12.71
N TYR A 124 15.04 -14.37 -13.81
CA TYR A 124 16.12 -15.06 -14.50
C TYR A 124 17.38 -14.20 -14.46
N ASN A 125 18.46 -14.76 -13.92
CA ASN A 125 19.79 -14.19 -14.04
C ASN A 125 20.42 -14.72 -15.33
N ASP A 126 20.64 -13.85 -16.30
CA ASP A 126 21.24 -14.17 -17.59
C ASP A 126 22.77 -14.12 -17.59
N GLY A 127 23.40 -13.80 -16.46
CA GLY A 127 24.87 -13.74 -16.31
C GLY A 127 25.49 -12.46 -16.86
N ASN A 128 24.68 -11.53 -17.38
CA ASN A 128 25.12 -10.17 -17.64
C ASN A 128 25.20 -9.41 -16.30
N PRO A 129 26.21 -8.55 -16.07
CA PRO A 129 26.31 -7.77 -14.85
C PRO A 129 25.01 -6.98 -14.67
N PRO A 130 24.24 -7.19 -13.58
CA PRO A 130 22.99 -6.49 -13.43
C PRO A 130 23.28 -5.08 -12.93
N GLU A 131 22.83 -4.09 -13.72
CA GLU A 131 22.09 -2.99 -13.13
C GLU A 131 20.92 -3.62 -12.37
N VAL A 132 21.02 -3.67 -11.04
CA VAL A 132 19.91 -3.72 -10.08
C VAL A 132 18.58 -4.26 -10.63
N ARG A 133 18.26 -5.55 -10.38
CA ARG A 133 16.95 -6.12 -10.76
C ARG A 133 15.89 -5.84 -9.69
N GLU A 134 15.08 -4.80 -9.91
CA GLU A 134 13.99 -4.39 -9.02
C GLU A 134 12.79 -5.35 -9.10
N ILE A 135 12.19 -5.71 -7.96
CA ILE A 135 11.07 -6.66 -7.88
C ILE A 135 10.04 -6.16 -6.89
N ASP A 136 8.90 -5.73 -7.42
CA ASP A 136 7.78 -5.22 -6.64
C ASP A 136 6.83 -6.37 -6.23
N PHE A 137 6.40 -6.37 -4.96
CA PHE A 137 5.39 -7.27 -4.44
C PHE A 137 4.20 -6.46 -3.97
N ASP A 138 3.05 -6.76 -4.57
CA ASP A 138 1.80 -6.11 -4.20
C ASP A 138 1.29 -6.62 -2.85
N LEU A 139 0.89 -5.73 -1.94
CA LEU A 139 0.45 -6.12 -0.59
C LEU A 139 -0.83 -6.99 -0.65
N GLU A 140 -1.69 -6.76 -1.64
CA GLU A 140 -2.88 -7.58 -1.86
C GLU A 140 -2.56 -9.02 -2.23
N SER A 141 -1.37 -9.28 -2.80
CA SER A 141 -0.98 -10.65 -3.16
C SER A 141 -0.78 -11.54 -1.93
N PHE A 142 -0.53 -10.95 -0.76
CA PHE A 142 -0.33 -11.65 0.51
C PHE A 142 -1.62 -12.10 1.18
N PHE A 143 -2.81 -11.64 0.78
CA PHE A 143 -4.07 -11.98 1.47
C PHE A 143 -5.11 -12.50 0.48
N GLU A 144 -5.94 -13.46 0.90
CA GLU A 144 -7.09 -13.89 0.10
C GLU A 144 -8.23 -12.87 0.14
N THR A 145 -8.43 -12.26 1.30
CA THR A 145 -9.36 -11.16 1.54
C THR A 145 -8.64 -10.09 2.31
N PHE A 146 -8.53 -8.91 1.71
CA PHE A 146 -7.93 -7.76 2.36
C PHE A 146 -9.04 -6.89 2.92
N THR A 147 -8.87 -6.34 4.12
CA THR A 147 -9.77 -5.33 4.65
C THR A 147 -9.07 -4.00 4.86
N GLY A 148 -9.80 -2.91 4.73
CA GLY A 148 -9.31 -1.60 5.10
C GLY A 148 -10.37 -0.71 5.72
N THR A 149 -10.01 0.58 5.79
CA THR A 149 -10.84 1.60 6.42
C THR A 149 -11.36 2.57 5.36
N LEU A 150 -12.68 2.71 5.24
CA LEU A 150 -13.27 3.83 4.51
C LEU A 150 -13.19 5.07 5.39
N TRP A 151 -12.57 6.15 4.90
CA TRP A 151 -12.65 7.48 5.51
C TRP A 151 -13.44 8.40 4.57
N TYR A 152 -14.44 9.13 5.06
CA TYR A 152 -15.21 10.04 4.21
C TYR A 152 -15.79 11.23 4.97
N LYS A 153 -16.02 12.32 4.23
CA LYS A 153 -16.78 13.50 4.64
C LYS A 153 -17.71 13.96 3.53
N LEU A 154 -18.87 14.47 3.92
CA LEU A 154 -19.93 14.88 3.00
C LEU A 154 -19.98 16.41 2.91
N LEU A 155 -20.07 16.91 1.68
CA LEU A 155 -20.40 18.30 1.35
C LEU A 155 -21.75 18.33 0.63
N TRP A 156 -22.45 19.45 0.73
CA TRP A 156 -23.80 19.66 0.20
C TRP A 156 -23.76 20.89 -0.70
N ASN A 157 -23.66 20.68 -2.01
CA ASN A 157 -23.31 21.74 -2.97
C ASN A 157 -22.07 22.56 -2.55
N GLY A 158 -21.05 21.89 -2.00
CA GLY A 158 -19.81 22.50 -1.52
C GLY A 158 -19.89 23.10 -0.12
N ALA A 159 -21.05 23.10 0.53
CA ALA A 159 -21.23 23.59 1.90
C ALA A 159 -21.20 22.44 2.92
N ASN A 160 -20.90 22.76 4.19
CA ASN A 160 -21.18 21.83 5.30
C ASN A 160 -22.69 21.83 5.63
N CYS A 161 -23.17 20.87 6.43
CA CYS A 161 -24.61 20.74 6.75
C CYS A 161 -25.28 22.02 7.29
N ALA A 162 -24.59 22.78 8.14
CA ALA A 162 -25.16 23.98 8.75
C ALA A 162 -25.20 25.19 7.80
N SER A 163 -24.36 25.16 6.76
CA SER A 163 -24.27 26.19 5.72
C SER A 163 -24.90 25.77 4.40
N ALA A 164 -25.46 24.55 4.32
CA ALA A 164 -26.30 24.13 3.22
C ALA A 164 -27.58 24.99 3.16
N ASP A 165 -28.14 25.15 1.97
CA ASP A 165 -29.39 25.87 1.76
C ASP A 165 -30.42 24.91 1.12
N PRO A 166 -31.51 24.54 1.83
CA PRO A 166 -31.75 24.80 3.25
C PRO A 166 -30.77 24.02 4.15
N ALA A 167 -30.63 24.48 5.41
CA ALA A 167 -29.75 23.84 6.38
C ALA A 167 -30.25 22.43 6.73
N LEU A 168 -29.31 21.50 6.87
CA LEU A 168 -29.62 20.09 7.11
C LEU A 168 -29.56 19.75 8.60
N THR A 169 -30.57 19.01 9.07
CA THR A 169 -30.62 18.50 10.44
C THR A 169 -30.38 16.99 10.52
N THR A 170 -30.68 16.28 9.43
CA THR A 170 -30.67 14.82 9.37
C THR A 170 -29.92 14.35 8.13
N VAL A 171 -29.01 13.40 8.30
CA VAL A 171 -28.28 12.74 7.21
C VAL A 171 -28.41 11.23 7.35
N ASN A 172 -28.84 10.58 6.28
CA ASN A 172 -28.85 9.12 6.17
C ASN A 172 -27.78 8.69 5.17
N VAL A 173 -27.06 7.63 5.51
CA VAL A 173 -26.04 7.02 4.66
C VAL A 173 -26.25 5.52 4.61
N GLU A 174 -26.18 4.96 3.42
CA GLU A 174 -26.19 3.53 3.15
C GLU A 174 -25.01 3.20 2.25
N ILE A 175 -24.26 2.15 2.58
CA ILE A 175 -23.13 1.71 1.78
C ILE A 175 -23.47 0.35 1.20
N TYR A 176 -23.33 0.22 -0.11
CA TYR A 176 -23.62 -0.96 -0.89
C TYR A 176 -22.33 -1.50 -1.50
N LYS A 177 -22.25 -2.82 -1.60
CA LYS A 177 -21.24 -3.48 -2.43
C LYS A 177 -21.57 -3.28 -3.91
N ALA A 178 -20.60 -3.57 -4.79
CA ALA A 178 -20.79 -3.54 -6.24
C ALA A 178 -21.94 -4.43 -6.76
N ASP A 179 -22.35 -5.45 -6.00
CA ASP A 179 -23.50 -6.32 -6.30
C ASP A 179 -24.84 -5.81 -5.75
N GLU A 180 -24.90 -4.54 -5.32
CA GLU A 180 -26.05 -3.88 -4.69
C GLU A 180 -26.49 -4.49 -3.35
N THR A 181 -25.67 -5.33 -2.72
CA THR A 181 -25.94 -5.80 -1.36
C THR A 181 -25.65 -4.68 -0.36
N LEU A 182 -26.63 -4.35 0.50
CA LEU A 182 -26.43 -3.42 1.61
C LEU A 182 -25.38 -3.98 2.58
N LEU A 183 -24.31 -3.23 2.77
CA LEU A 183 -23.24 -3.57 3.71
C LEU A 183 -23.54 -3.04 5.10
N THR A 184 -23.96 -1.78 5.18
CA THR A 184 -24.21 -1.07 6.43
C THR A 184 -25.01 0.21 6.16
N ASN A 185 -25.70 0.70 7.19
CA ASN A 185 -26.41 1.97 7.16
C ASN A 185 -26.16 2.78 8.44
N GLY A 186 -26.41 4.08 8.36
CA GLY A 186 -26.22 5.00 9.48
C GLY A 186 -27.14 6.20 9.36
N HIS A 187 -27.57 6.69 10.51
CA HIS A 187 -28.34 7.91 10.66
C HIS A 187 -27.58 8.88 11.57
N TYR A 188 -27.46 10.12 11.14
CA TYR A 188 -26.76 11.17 11.86
C TYR A 188 -27.67 12.38 12.04
N SER A 189 -27.95 12.75 13.29
CA SER A 189 -28.70 13.96 13.64
C SER A 189 -27.76 15.03 14.20
N GLY A 190 -27.86 16.28 13.72
CA GLY A 190 -27.09 17.43 14.21
C GLY A 190 -26.04 17.97 13.23
N ALA A 191 -25.18 18.91 13.67
CA ALA A 191 -24.14 19.52 12.83
C ALA A 191 -23.22 18.42 12.25
N CYS A 192 -23.35 18.12 10.96
CA CYS A 192 -22.65 17.00 10.33
C CYS A 192 -21.17 17.30 10.12
N ILE A 193 -20.37 17.27 11.18
CA ILE A 193 -18.91 17.22 11.10
C ILE A 193 -18.45 16.40 12.30
N PRO A 194 -18.18 15.11 12.07
CA PRO A 194 -16.78 14.76 11.83
C PRO A 194 -16.61 13.86 10.60
N ASP A 195 -15.36 13.82 10.11
CA ASP A 195 -14.85 12.74 9.27
C ASP A 195 -15.36 11.40 9.81
N LYS A 196 -15.97 10.62 8.94
CA LYS A 196 -16.54 9.32 9.27
C LYS A 196 -15.59 8.23 8.83
N SER A 197 -15.57 7.15 9.59
CA SER A 197 -14.84 5.96 9.19
C SER A 197 -15.57 4.67 9.46
N LEU A 198 -15.32 3.71 8.57
CA LEU A 198 -15.75 2.32 8.70
C LEU A 198 -14.55 1.43 8.47
N GLN A 199 -14.15 0.70 9.50
CA GLN A 199 -13.01 -0.21 9.48
C GLN A 199 -13.44 -1.64 9.12
N GLY A 200 -12.49 -2.45 8.66
CA GLY A 200 -12.72 -3.88 8.40
C GLY A 200 -13.56 -4.16 7.15
N LEU A 201 -13.67 -3.19 6.25
CA LEU A 201 -14.38 -3.38 4.98
C LEU A 201 -13.47 -4.11 3.99
N PRO A 202 -13.94 -5.14 3.28
CA PRO A 202 -13.16 -5.74 2.19
C PRO A 202 -12.66 -4.68 1.19
N THR A 203 -11.47 -4.86 0.62
CA THR A 203 -11.01 -3.95 -0.43
C THR A 203 -11.91 -4.06 -1.66
N GLY A 204 -12.09 -2.94 -2.34
CA GLY A 204 -12.87 -2.87 -3.56
C GLY A 204 -13.78 -1.65 -3.66
N ASP A 205 -14.66 -1.72 -4.66
CA ASP A 205 -15.58 -0.64 -5.03
C ASP A 205 -16.92 -0.77 -4.29
N TYR A 206 -17.44 0.37 -3.85
CA TYR A 206 -18.69 0.49 -3.13
C TYR A 206 -19.47 1.69 -3.62
N THR A 207 -20.78 1.64 -3.40
CA THR A 207 -21.68 2.76 -3.67
C THR A 207 -22.20 3.31 -2.35
N LEU A 208 -21.97 4.59 -2.11
CA LEU A 208 -22.52 5.33 -0.98
C LEU A 208 -23.77 6.07 -1.45
N ARG A 209 -24.93 5.69 -0.89
CA ARG A 209 -26.19 6.41 -1.05
C ARG A 209 -26.41 7.31 0.16
N VAL A 210 -26.77 8.55 -0.10
CA VAL A 210 -26.88 9.57 0.95
C VAL A 210 -28.06 10.48 0.72
N THR A 211 -28.78 10.80 1.79
CA THR A 211 -29.85 11.81 1.80
C THR A 211 -29.59 12.84 2.88
N GLY A 212 -29.84 14.11 2.58
CA GLY A 212 -29.84 15.23 3.52
C GLY A 212 -31.24 15.82 3.67
N GLN A 213 -31.71 15.91 4.90
CA GLN A 213 -33.03 16.44 5.26
C GLN A 213 -32.94 17.69 6.14
N ASP A 214 -33.88 18.62 5.94
CA ASP A 214 -34.04 19.81 6.78
C ASP A 214 -34.75 19.50 8.12
N ASP A 215 -35.10 20.53 8.90
CA ASP A 215 -35.72 20.40 10.23
C ASP A 215 -37.19 19.93 10.20
N VAL A 216 -37.84 20.00 9.05
CA VAL A 216 -39.19 19.49 8.81
C VAL A 216 -39.20 18.10 8.14
N GLY A 217 -38.02 17.53 7.87
CA GLY A 217 -37.85 16.18 7.34
C GLY A 217 -37.91 16.09 5.81
N VAL A 218 -37.87 17.21 5.09
CA VAL A 218 -37.87 17.22 3.62
C VAL A 218 -36.47 16.91 3.12
N VAL A 219 -36.37 15.96 2.18
CA VAL A 219 -35.10 15.63 1.50
C VAL A 219 -34.79 16.75 0.51
N ASN A 220 -33.74 17.51 0.81
CA ASN A 220 -33.27 18.60 -0.04
C ASN A 220 -32.02 18.21 -0.84
N TYR A 221 -31.29 17.19 -0.36
CA TYR A 221 -30.10 16.71 -1.01
C TYR A 221 -30.13 15.19 -1.09
N CYS A 222 -29.71 14.66 -2.24
CA CYS A 222 -29.53 13.24 -2.39
C CYS A 222 -28.48 12.90 -3.44
N GLY A 223 -27.76 11.80 -3.23
CA GLY A 223 -26.76 11.33 -4.18
C GLY A 223 -26.44 9.86 -4.02
N SER A 224 -25.93 9.31 -5.12
CA SER A 224 -25.25 8.02 -5.19
C SER A 224 -23.83 8.30 -5.64
N LEU A 225 -22.86 7.92 -4.82
CA LEU A 225 -21.45 8.26 -4.99
C LEU A 225 -20.63 6.98 -4.99
N ASP A 226 -19.78 6.82 -6.00
CA ASP A 226 -18.84 5.72 -6.03
C ASP A 226 -17.67 6.03 -5.11
N ILE A 227 -17.34 5.08 -4.25
CA ILE A 227 -16.24 5.15 -3.30
C ILE A 227 -15.44 3.86 -3.36
N GLN A 228 -14.18 3.92 -2.95
CA GLN A 228 -13.31 2.75 -2.94
C GLN A 228 -12.64 2.61 -1.58
N VAL A 229 -12.49 1.36 -1.14
CA VAL A 229 -11.75 1.01 0.06
C VAL A 229 -10.46 0.30 -0.34
N GLY A 230 -9.35 0.94 -0.04
CA GLY A 230 -8.02 0.36 -0.16
C GLY A 230 -7.66 -0.50 1.04
N ALA A 231 -6.45 -1.04 0.99
CA ALA A 231 -5.88 -1.87 2.03
C ALA A 231 -5.55 -1.08 3.31
N GLY A 232 -5.93 -1.59 4.48
CA GLY A 232 -5.35 -1.17 5.76
C GLY A 232 -6.05 0.01 6.42
N VAL A 233 -5.39 0.65 7.38
CA VAL A 233 -5.99 1.69 8.22
C VAL A 233 -5.75 3.12 7.69
N THR A 234 -4.69 3.31 6.92
CA THR A 234 -4.19 4.60 6.38
C THR A 234 -4.78 5.00 5.02
N ASN A 235 -5.99 4.55 4.71
CA ASN A 235 -6.66 4.92 3.46
C ASN A 235 -6.96 6.43 3.37
N PRO A 236 -6.98 7.01 2.16
CA PRO A 236 -7.33 8.41 1.95
C PRO A 236 -8.78 8.71 2.38
N SER A 237 -9.01 9.93 2.87
CA SER A 237 -10.35 10.43 3.17
C SER A 237 -11.03 11.00 1.93
N TRP A 238 -12.22 10.49 1.62
CA TRP A 238 -13.05 10.96 0.52
C TRP A 238 -13.78 12.25 0.90
N GLU A 239 -13.61 13.31 0.12
CA GLU A 239 -14.48 14.48 0.17
C GLU A 239 -15.57 14.33 -0.90
N LEU A 240 -16.80 14.05 -0.47
CA LEU A 240 -17.88 13.69 -1.37
C LEU A 240 -18.93 14.80 -1.40
N ASN A 241 -19.10 15.42 -2.56
CA ASN A 241 -20.06 16.49 -2.75
C ASN A 241 -21.41 15.96 -3.28
N VAL A 242 -22.45 16.10 -2.48
CA VAL A 242 -23.83 15.72 -2.80
C VAL A 242 -24.53 16.91 -3.44
N THR A 243 -24.97 16.76 -4.69
CA THR A 243 -25.52 17.85 -5.49
C THR A 243 -26.92 17.59 -6.05
N GLY A 244 -27.40 16.34 -6.00
CA GLY A 244 -28.76 16.00 -6.40
C GLY A 244 -29.79 16.37 -5.34
N ASP A 245 -31.07 16.33 -5.71
CA ASP A 245 -32.22 16.54 -4.82
C ASP A 245 -33.01 15.22 -4.64
N ALA A 246 -34.20 15.28 -4.04
CA ALA A 246 -35.05 14.10 -3.85
C ALA A 246 -35.35 13.32 -5.16
N THR A 247 -35.37 13.99 -6.31
CA THR A 247 -35.63 13.32 -7.61
C THR A 247 -34.45 12.50 -8.10
N ALA A 248 -33.22 12.87 -7.69
CA ALA A 248 -32.00 12.14 -8.02
C ALA A 248 -31.94 10.74 -7.36
N CYS A 249 -32.84 10.45 -6.43
CA CYS A 249 -32.86 9.22 -5.65
C CYS A 249 -34.27 8.62 -5.50
N ALA A 250 -35.15 8.89 -6.48
CA ALA A 250 -36.53 8.38 -6.46
C ALA A 250 -36.61 6.85 -6.27
N ASP A 251 -35.54 6.13 -6.61
CA ASP A 251 -35.44 4.68 -6.48
C ASP A 251 -35.17 4.18 -5.05
N PHE A 252 -34.81 5.06 -4.10
CA PHE A 252 -34.49 4.67 -2.72
C PHE A 252 -34.89 5.70 -1.64
N VAL A 253 -35.55 6.79 -2.03
CA VAL A 253 -36.25 7.71 -1.12
C VAL A 253 -37.75 7.41 -1.22
N LEU A 254 -38.23 6.47 -0.39
CA LEU A 254 -39.66 6.14 -0.25
C LEU A 254 -40.27 6.84 0.97
#